data_AF-A0A7X1WEB4-F1
#
_entry.id   AF-A0A7X1WEB4-F1
#
_cell.length_a   1.000
_cell.length_b   1.000
_cell.length_c   1.000
_cell.angle_alpha   90.00
_cell.angle_beta   90.00
_cell.angle_gamma   90.00
#
_symmetry.space_group_name_H-M   'P 1'
#
loop_
_entity.id
_entity.type
_entity.pdbx_description
1 polymer ?
#
loop_
_entity_poly.entity_id
_entity_poly.type
_entity_poly.pdbx_seq_one_letter_code
_entity_poly.pdbx_strand_id
1 'polypeptide(L)'
;LMQGPLGLFSPNLDPLTALGIEARSDEERRRYAELQVQVEARRVEKTLAYQRAYDTAWQRLHPGMQRVTLPGHTPGNSSTTANSTDRIA
;
A
#
# COMPACT_ATOMS: atom_id res chain seq x y z
N LEU A 1 -1.89 -15.92 -24.47
CA LEU A 1 -1.40 -16.08 -23.08
C LEU A 1 -2.53 -16.40 -22.12
N MET A 2 -3.44 -15.45 -21.82
CA MET A 2 -4.57 -15.70 -20.90
C MET A 2 -5.66 -16.65 -21.44
N GLN A 3 -5.66 -16.92 -22.75
CA GLN A 3 -6.46 -17.99 -23.37
C GLN A 3 -5.63 -19.27 -23.65
N GLY A 4 -4.35 -19.28 -23.25
CA GLY A 4 -3.44 -20.43 -23.37
C GLY A 4 -3.32 -21.20 -22.05
N PRO A 5 -2.43 -22.21 -21.98
CA PRO A 5 -2.27 -23.05 -20.80
C PRO A 5 -2.09 -22.27 -19.49
N LEU A 6 -1.28 -21.21 -19.50
CA LEU A 6 -1.06 -20.37 -18.31
C LEU A 6 -2.34 -19.69 -17.82
N GLY A 7 -3.18 -19.19 -18.72
CA GLY A 7 -4.46 -18.59 -18.35
C GLY A 7 -5.52 -19.59 -17.92
N LEU A 8 -5.46 -20.84 -18.42
CA LEU A 8 -6.34 -21.92 -17.97
C LEU A 8 -6.02 -22.35 -16.54
N PHE A 9 -4.73 -22.47 -16.20
CA PHE A 9 -4.30 -22.83 -14.85
C PHE A 9 -4.37 -21.65 -13.86
N SER A 10 -4.25 -20.41 -14.35
CA SER A 10 -4.24 -19.19 -13.53
C SER A 10 -5.17 -18.11 -14.10
N PRO A 11 -6.50 -18.30 -14.09
CA PRO A 11 -7.45 -17.41 -14.76
C PRO A 11 -7.50 -15.98 -14.20
N ASN A 12 -7.10 -15.77 -12.94
CA ASN A 12 -7.09 -14.47 -12.28
C ASN A 12 -5.67 -13.86 -12.20
N LEU A 13 -4.73 -14.38 -12.97
CA LEU A 13 -3.37 -13.86 -12.99
C LEU A 13 -3.34 -12.44 -13.58
N ASP A 14 -2.58 -11.54 -12.94
CA ASP A 14 -2.37 -10.22 -13.50
C ASP A 14 -1.68 -10.32 -14.89
N PRO A 15 -2.15 -9.58 -15.90
CA PRO A 15 -1.58 -9.65 -17.25
C PRO A 15 -0.08 -9.31 -17.35
N LEU A 16 0.45 -8.42 -16.49
CA LEU A 16 1.89 -8.11 -16.48
C LEU A 16 2.69 -9.25 -15.86
N THR A 17 2.17 -9.89 -14.82
CA THR A 17 2.76 -11.12 -14.30
C THR A 17 2.74 -12.22 -15.36
N ALA A 18 1.63 -12.39 -16.09
CA ALA A 18 1.54 -13.38 -17.16
C ALA A 18 2.56 -13.11 -18.28
N LEU A 19 2.72 -11.84 -18.70
CA LEU A 19 3.73 -11.44 -19.69
C LEU A 19 5.16 -11.66 -19.17
N GLY A 20 5.43 -11.39 -17.90
CA GLY A 20 6.73 -11.64 -17.28
C GLY A 20 7.10 -13.12 -17.19
N ILE A 21 6.12 -14.00 -16.91
CA ILE A 21 6.33 -15.46 -16.90
C ILE A 21 6.65 -15.99 -18.30
N GLU A 22 5.96 -15.47 -19.32
CA GLU A 22 6.07 -15.90 -20.71
C GLU A 22 7.15 -15.15 -21.51
N ALA A 23 7.90 -14.26 -20.84
CA ALA A 23 8.95 -13.46 -21.44
C ALA A 23 10.04 -14.34 -22.06
N ARG A 24 10.47 -14.00 -23.29
CA ARG A 24 11.44 -14.78 -24.06
C ARG A 24 12.88 -14.36 -23.79
N SER A 25 13.07 -13.27 -23.07
CA SER A 25 14.37 -12.74 -22.68
C SER A 25 14.34 -12.13 -21.28
N ASP A 26 15.52 -11.97 -20.69
CA ASP A 26 15.68 -11.29 -19.40
C ASP A 26 15.31 -9.81 -19.48
N GLU A 27 15.51 -9.18 -20.65
CA GLU A 27 15.11 -7.80 -20.88
C GLU A 27 13.59 -7.64 -20.89
N GLU A 28 12.87 -8.53 -21.58
CA GLU A 28 11.39 -8.54 -21.55
C GLU A 28 10.88 -8.80 -20.13
N ARG A 29 11.47 -9.77 -19.43
CA ARG A 29 11.10 -10.12 -18.05
C ARG A 29 11.29 -8.93 -17.12
N ARG A 30 12.44 -8.25 -17.21
CA ARG A 30 12.74 -7.03 -16.43
C ARG A 30 11.74 -5.93 -16.72
N ARG A 31 11.46 -5.65 -18.00
CA ARG A 31 10.51 -4.61 -18.41
C ARG A 31 9.11 -4.84 -17.83
N TYR A 32 8.62 -6.08 -17.87
CA TYR A 32 7.30 -6.39 -17.32
C TYR A 32 7.26 -6.30 -15.80
N ALA A 33 8.32 -6.73 -15.11
CA ALA A 33 8.44 -6.58 -13.66
C ALA A 33 8.43 -5.10 -13.25
N GLU A 34 9.19 -4.24 -13.94
CA GLU A 34 9.21 -2.80 -13.69
C GLU A 34 7.82 -2.16 -13.90
N LEU A 35 7.12 -2.56 -14.96
CA LEU A 35 5.76 -2.07 -15.22
C LEU A 35 4.78 -2.50 -14.12
N GLN A 36 4.91 -3.73 -13.60
CA GLN A 36 4.07 -4.22 -12.51
C GLN A 36 4.30 -3.43 -11.22
N VAL A 37 5.56 -3.12 -10.90
CA VAL A 37 5.90 -2.27 -9.74
C VAL A 37 5.25 -0.89 -9.86
N GLN A 38 5.27 -0.27 -11.05
CA GLN A 38 4.64 1.04 -11.25
C GLN A 38 3.11 1.00 -11.13
N VAL A 39 2.47 -0.09 -11.55
CA VAL A 39 1.02 -0.28 -11.39
C VAL A 39 0.68 -0.44 -9.90
N GLU A 40 1.41 -1.29 -9.18
CA GLU A 40 1.17 -1.52 -7.76
C GLU A 40 1.45 -0.27 -6.92
N ALA A 41 2.48 0.52 -7.26
CA ALA A 41 2.74 1.81 -6.61
C ALA A 41 1.51 2.73 -6.70
N ARG A 42 0.96 2.92 -7.91
CA ARG A 42 -0.26 3.73 -8.11
C ARG A 42 -1.48 3.16 -7.40
N ARG A 43 -1.58 1.84 -7.30
CA ARG A 43 -2.66 1.19 -6.54
C ARG A 43 -2.55 1.50 -5.05
N VAL A 44 -1.36 1.37 -4.47
CA VAL A 44 -1.09 1.67 -3.06
C VAL A 44 -1.36 3.14 -2.77
N GLU A 45 -0.95 4.05 -3.65
CA GLU A 45 -1.25 5.49 -3.52
C GLU A 45 -2.76 5.76 -3.41
N LYS A 46 -3.58 5.12 -4.27
CA LYS A 46 -5.04 5.23 -4.20
C LYS A 46 -5.60 4.67 -2.90
N THR A 47 -5.11 3.53 -2.45
CA THR A 47 -5.52 2.92 -1.18
C THR A 47 -5.19 3.85 0.00
N LEU A 48 -3.99 4.45 0.01
CA LEU A 48 -3.58 5.37 1.06
C LEU A 48 -4.39 6.67 1.03
N ALA A 49 -4.71 7.19 -0.16
CA ALA A 49 -5.58 8.35 -0.31
C ALA A 49 -6.98 8.07 0.26
N TYR A 50 -7.54 6.90 -0.04
CA TYR A 50 -8.81 6.47 0.53
C TYR A 50 -8.75 6.29 2.06
N GLN A 51 -7.67 5.69 2.58
CA GLN A 51 -7.48 5.53 4.02
C GLN A 51 -7.53 6.88 4.74
N ARG A 52 -6.85 7.90 4.22
CA ARG A 52 -6.88 9.25 4.79
C ARG A 52 -8.29 9.84 4.76
N ALA A 53 -9.02 9.67 3.64
CA ALA A 53 -10.40 10.14 3.54
C ALA A 53 -11.33 9.43 4.53
N TYR A 54 -11.14 8.13 4.73
CA TYR A 54 -11.84 7.33 5.72
C TYR A 54 -11.53 7.79 7.15
N ASP A 55 -10.27 8.14 7.44
CA ASP A 55 -9.85 8.69 8.73
C ASP A 55 -10.56 10.01 9.04
N THR A 56 -10.58 10.94 8.07
CA THR A 56 -11.33 12.20 8.19
C THR A 56 -12.83 11.96 8.35
N ALA A 57 -13.41 11.04 7.59
CA ALA A 57 -14.82 10.71 7.68
C ALA A 57 -15.20 10.20 9.07
N TRP A 58 -14.37 9.34 9.67
CA TRP A 58 -14.61 8.81 11.00
C TRP A 58 -14.60 9.89 12.08
N GLN A 59 -13.63 10.80 12.06
CA GLN A 59 -13.56 11.89 13.03
C GLN A 59 -14.83 12.76 12.99
N ARG A 60 -15.38 12.98 11.79
CA ARG A 60 -16.62 13.74 11.61
C ARG A 60 -17.86 12.98 12.09
N LEU A 61 -17.95 11.68 11.81
CA LEU A 61 -19.16 10.89 12.06
C LEU A 61 -19.22 10.32 13.48
N HIS A 62 -18.07 10.09 14.12
CA HIS A 62 -17.98 9.47 15.44
C HIS A 62 -17.04 10.26 16.39
N PRO A 63 -17.32 11.55 16.64
CA PRO A 63 -16.52 12.34 17.58
C PRO A 63 -16.71 11.80 19.00
N GLY A 64 -15.66 11.20 19.59
CA GLY A 64 -15.68 10.66 20.95
C GLY A 64 -15.56 9.13 21.06
N MET A 65 -15.63 8.40 19.93
CA MET A 65 -15.31 6.96 19.93
C MET A 65 -13.82 6.77 19.62
N GLN A 66 -13.07 6.22 20.58
CA GLN A 66 -11.69 5.80 20.34
C GLN A 66 -11.70 4.72 19.26
N ARG A 67 -10.95 4.91 18.17
CA ARG A 67 -10.70 3.81 17.25
C ARG A 67 -9.92 2.73 17.99
N VAL A 68 -10.19 1.47 17.66
CA VAL A 68 -9.39 0.34 18.14
C VAL A 68 -7.95 0.54 17.67
N THR A 69 -7.09 1.02 18.57
CA THR A 69 -5.65 1.09 18.33
C THR A 69 -5.07 -0.26 18.72
N LEU A 70 -4.58 -1.01 17.73
CA LEU A 70 -3.85 -2.25 18.02
C LEU A 70 -2.55 -1.86 18.75
N PRO A 71 -2.23 -2.44 19.93
CA PRO A 71 -0.98 -2.14 20.61
C PRO A 71 0.20 -2.37 19.68
N GLY A 72 1.05 -1.35 19.49
CA GLY A 72 2.21 -1.37 18.60
C GLY A 72 2.06 -0.58 17.29
N HIS A 73 0.86 -0.11 16.94
CA HIS A 73 0.65 0.80 15.80
C HIS A 73 0.14 2.14 16.32
N THR A 74 1.03 3.11 16.54
CA THR A 74 0.67 4.51 16.81
C THR A 74 0.73 5.31 15.51
N PRO A 75 -0.40 5.55 14.81
CA PRO A 75 -0.42 6.49 13.71
C PRO A 75 -0.49 7.89 14.32
N GLY A 76 0.68 8.55 14.39
CA GLY A 76 0.84 10.00 14.45
C GLY A 76 0.09 10.75 15.55
N ASN A 77 0.68 10.83 16.75
CA ASN A 77 0.57 11.98 17.64
C ASN A 77 1.98 12.41 18.09
N SER A 78 2.84 12.80 17.15
CA SER A 78 4.07 13.55 17.43
C SER A 78 3.74 15.03 17.59
N SER A 79 2.99 15.36 18.63
CA SER A 79 2.76 16.75 19.04
C SER A 79 2.55 16.81 20.55
N THR A 80 3.64 16.85 21.32
CA THR A 80 3.67 17.48 22.65
C THR A 80 5.13 17.85 22.97
N THR A 81 5.44 19.10 22.60
CA THR A 81 6.28 20.08 23.31
C THR A 81 7.66 19.66 23.81
N ALA A 82 8.66 20.20 23.11
CA ALA A 82 9.85 20.75 23.74
C ALA A 82 9.45 21.58 24.97
N ASN A 83 9.90 21.16 26.15
CA ASN A 83 10.16 22.09 27.24
C ASN A 83 11.51 21.70 27.83
N SER A 84 12.55 22.40 27.41
CA SER A 84 13.73 22.63 28.26
C SER A 84 13.23 23.12 29.61
N THR A 85 13.66 22.53 30.72
CA THR A 85 14.08 23.23 31.95
C THR A 85 14.57 22.17 32.94
N ASP A 86 15.83 22.33 33.37
CA ASP A 86 16.46 21.78 34.57
C ASP A 86 16.29 20.29 34.94
N ARG A 87 17.41 19.57 34.93
CA ARG A 87 18.05 19.15 36.18
C ARG A 87 19.46 18.61 35.96
N ILE A 88 20.41 19.50 36.19
CA ILE A 88 21.73 19.19 36.76
C ILE A 88 21.55 19.02 38.27
N ALA A 89 21.95 17.87 38.80
CA ALA A 89 22.54 17.66 40.12
C ALA A 89 23.07 16.22 40.21
#